data_AF-A0A1F9P1T8-F1
#
_entry.id   AF-A0A1F9P1T8-F1
#
_cell.length_a   1.000
_cell.length_b   1.000
_cell.length_c   1.000
_cell.angle_alpha   90.00
_cell.angle_beta   90.00
_cell.angle_gamma   90.00
#
_symmetry.space_group_name_H-M   'P 1'
#
loop_
_entity.id
_entity.type
_entity.pdbx_description
1 polymer ?
#
loop_
_entity_poly.entity_id
_entity_poly.type
_entity_poly.pdbx_seq_one_letter_code
_entity_poly.pdbx_strand_id
1 'polypeptide(L)'
;MMMTARDHALLFAFISKSVIQETGTEKGEPVIQDAVREYGKYFCQEIDEALVHGFNPDLVIRVNSTRTNGGEVCDFVFRDAGLSFFKFLGLAFKKKVRPGKNAAMPWEYHCGHLYKTMGQVICQELGEKADTVMANALKHAKAFFSENQISAIMSYKVTDFETLP
;
A
#
# COMPACT_ATOMS: atom_id res chain seq x y z
N MET A 1 -11.03 4.37 17.34
CA MET A 1 -9.62 3.94 17.27
C MET A 1 -9.07 4.43 15.94
N MET A 2 -7.87 5.01 15.92
CA MET A 2 -7.19 5.36 14.67
C MET A 2 -6.82 4.11 13.89
N MET A 3 -6.89 4.16 12.57
CA MET A 3 -6.47 3.05 11.71
C MET A 3 -4.95 2.91 11.73
N THR A 4 -4.49 1.71 11.40
CA THR A 4 -3.07 1.32 11.40
C THR A 4 -2.72 0.52 10.14
N ALA A 5 -1.42 0.25 9.94
CA ALA A 5 -0.94 -0.66 8.91
C ALA A 5 -1.60 -2.04 8.96
N ARG A 6 -1.93 -2.52 10.17
CA ARG A 6 -2.63 -3.79 10.37
C ARG A 6 -4.04 -3.75 9.75
N ASP A 7 -4.76 -2.65 9.92
CA ASP A 7 -6.13 -2.53 9.40
C ASP A 7 -6.12 -2.47 7.87
N HIS A 8 -5.14 -1.79 7.27
CA HIS A 8 -4.91 -1.82 5.82
C HIS A 8 -4.66 -3.25 5.31
N ALA A 9 -3.75 -3.99 5.97
CA ALA A 9 -3.44 -5.37 5.59
C ALA A 9 -4.64 -6.31 5.73
N LEU A 10 -5.43 -6.17 6.80
CA LEU A 10 -6.65 -6.95 6.99
C LEU A 10 -7.70 -6.63 5.93
N LEU A 11 -7.86 -5.36 5.56
CA LEU A 11 -8.80 -4.95 4.52
C LEU A 11 -8.44 -5.57 3.17
N PHE A 12 -7.16 -5.54 2.78
CA PHE A 12 -6.66 -6.24 1.59
C PHE A 12 -7.00 -7.74 1.65
N ALA A 13 -6.75 -8.39 2.80
CA ALA A 13 -7.03 -9.80 2.98
C ALA A 13 -8.53 -10.13 2.84
N PHE A 14 -9.42 -9.29 3.37
CA PHE A 14 -10.87 -9.51 3.27
C PHE A 14 -11.40 -9.29 1.85
N ILE A 15 -10.87 -8.32 1.11
CA ILE A 15 -11.19 -8.13 -0.30
C ILE A 15 -10.72 -9.34 -1.11
N SER A 16 -9.45 -9.74 -0.94
CA SER A 16 -8.87 -10.91 -1.62
C SER A 16 -9.63 -12.20 -1.32
N LYS A 17 -9.97 -12.44 -0.05
CA LYS A 17 -10.80 -13.58 0.37
C LYS A 17 -12.15 -13.58 -0.35
N SER A 18 -12.79 -12.42 -0.47
CA SER A 18 -14.11 -12.31 -1.09
C SER A 18 -14.04 -12.54 -2.61
N VAL A 19 -12.96 -12.10 -3.28
CA VAL A 19 -12.67 -12.44 -4.68
C VAL A 19 -12.51 -13.95 -4.83
N ILE A 20 -11.71 -14.60 -3.99
CA ILE A 20 -11.47 -16.05 -4.03
C ILE A 20 -12.78 -16.82 -3.80
N GLN A 21 -13.61 -16.38 -2.87
CA GLN A 21 -14.91 -17.02 -2.59
C GLN A 21 -15.89 -16.90 -3.75
N GLU A 22 -15.92 -15.77 -4.46
CA GLU A 22 -16.80 -15.55 -5.61
C GLU A 22 -16.32 -16.29 -6.87
N THR A 23 -15.01 -16.34 -7.09
CA THR A 23 -14.41 -16.88 -8.32
C THR A 23 -14.00 -18.36 -8.20
N GLY A 24 -13.91 -18.87 -6.98
CA GLY A 24 -13.41 -20.20 -6.64
C GLY A 24 -11.88 -20.23 -6.49
N THR A 25 -11.37 -21.07 -5.60
CA THR A 25 -9.94 -21.18 -5.26
C THR A 25 -9.06 -21.39 -6.49
N GLU A 26 -9.44 -22.26 -7.41
CA GLU A 26 -8.66 -22.58 -8.61
C GLU A 26 -8.45 -21.39 -9.55
N LYS A 27 -9.33 -20.39 -9.52
CA LYS A 27 -9.25 -19.19 -10.36
C LYS A 27 -8.76 -17.97 -9.60
N GLY A 28 -9.32 -17.73 -8.42
CA GLY A 28 -9.06 -16.51 -7.65
C GLY A 28 -7.69 -16.49 -6.99
N GLU A 29 -7.22 -17.63 -6.47
CA GLU A 29 -5.95 -17.66 -5.73
C GLU A 29 -4.74 -17.34 -6.62
N PRO A 30 -4.57 -17.96 -7.83
CA PRO A 30 -3.46 -17.62 -8.71
C PRO A 30 -3.46 -16.14 -9.12
N VAL A 31 -4.63 -15.57 -9.42
CA VAL A 31 -4.75 -14.15 -9.81
C VAL A 31 -4.28 -13.22 -8.70
N ILE A 32 -4.69 -13.47 -7.45
CA ILE A 32 -4.26 -12.65 -6.32
C ILE A 32 -2.76 -12.82 -6.05
N GLN A 33 -2.24 -14.06 -6.13
CA GLN A 33 -0.82 -14.34 -5.92
C GLN A 33 0.05 -13.65 -6.99
N ASP A 34 -0.34 -13.76 -8.26
CA ASP A 34 0.36 -13.13 -9.37
C ASP A 34 0.31 -11.61 -9.28
N ALA A 35 -0.84 -11.03 -8.93
CA ALA A 35 -0.97 -9.58 -8.75
C ALA A 35 -0.03 -9.04 -7.65
N VAL A 36 0.01 -9.70 -6.48
CA VAL A 36 0.90 -9.30 -5.37
C VAL A 36 2.37 -9.50 -5.75
N ARG A 37 2.69 -10.61 -6.44
CA ARG A 37 4.06 -10.89 -6.89
C ARG A 37 4.53 -9.87 -7.92
N GLU A 38 3.68 -9.54 -8.90
CA GLU A 38 3.98 -8.56 -9.94
C GLU A 38 4.18 -7.17 -9.33
N TYR A 39 3.29 -6.75 -8.43
CA TYR A 39 3.46 -5.51 -7.67
C TYR A 39 4.78 -5.49 -6.88
N GLY A 40 5.12 -6.61 -6.23
CA GLY A 40 6.35 -6.77 -5.46
C GLY A 40 7.65 -6.68 -6.28
N LYS A 41 7.60 -6.79 -7.61
CA LYS A 41 8.77 -6.57 -8.48
C LYS A 41 9.21 -5.12 -8.47
N TYR A 42 8.24 -4.20 -8.58
CA TYR A 42 8.49 -2.76 -8.64
C TYR A 42 8.79 -2.16 -7.26
N PHE A 43 8.25 -2.75 -6.19
CA PHE A 43 8.38 -2.17 -4.85
C PHE A 43 9.84 -1.94 -4.46
N CYS A 44 10.66 -3.00 -4.50
CA CYS A 44 12.06 -2.88 -4.11
C CYS A 44 12.90 -2.11 -5.13
N GLN A 45 12.53 -2.09 -6.42
CA GLN A 45 13.31 -1.41 -7.45
C GLN A 45 13.06 0.10 -7.48
N GLU A 46 11.81 0.52 -7.32
CA GLU A 46 11.38 1.89 -7.58
C GLU A 46 10.91 2.59 -6.29
N ILE A 47 10.12 1.91 -5.47
CA ILE A 47 9.48 2.53 -4.29
C ILE A 47 10.52 2.79 -3.20
N ASP A 48 11.42 1.84 -2.94
CA ASP A 48 12.49 2.04 -1.95
C ASP A 48 13.45 3.17 -2.36
N GLU A 49 13.78 3.29 -3.65
CA GLU A 49 14.60 4.41 -4.16
C GLU A 49 13.87 5.75 -4.03
N ALA A 50 12.60 5.83 -4.44
CA ALA A 50 11.79 7.03 -4.31
C ALA A 50 11.61 7.46 -2.84
N LEU A 51 11.41 6.50 -1.93
CA LEU A 51 11.32 6.75 -0.49
C LEU A 51 12.63 7.32 0.07
N VAL A 52 13.77 6.72 -0.28
CA VAL A 52 15.09 7.20 0.15
C VAL A 52 15.34 8.61 -0.38
N HIS A 53 15.09 8.84 -1.67
CA HIS A 53 15.25 10.15 -2.30
C HIS A 53 14.33 11.22 -1.67
N GLY A 54 13.06 10.89 -1.43
CA GLY A 54 12.09 11.79 -0.79
C GLY A 54 12.46 12.14 0.66
N PHE A 55 13.09 11.20 1.38
CA PHE A 55 13.60 11.44 2.72
C PHE A 55 14.87 12.31 2.73
N ASN A 56 15.84 12.00 1.88
CA ASN A 56 17.03 12.80 1.67
C ASN A 56 17.62 12.52 0.27
N PRO A 57 17.65 13.50 -0.66
CA PRO A 57 18.15 13.28 -2.02
C PRO A 57 19.66 12.99 -2.08
N ASP A 58 20.40 13.27 -1.00
CA ASP A 58 21.83 12.94 -0.91
C ASP A 58 22.07 11.46 -0.57
N LEU A 59 21.04 10.72 -0.13
CA LEU A 59 21.12 9.28 0.09
C LEU A 59 20.81 8.56 -1.22
N VAL A 60 21.66 7.63 -1.61
CA VAL A 60 21.46 6.82 -2.81
C VAL A 60 21.38 5.36 -2.39
N ILE A 61 20.25 4.73 -2.67
CA ILE A 61 20.11 3.28 -2.65
C ILE A 61 20.26 2.78 -4.09
N ARG A 62 21.03 1.72 -4.30
CA ARG A 62 21.06 0.98 -5.56
C ARG A 62 20.56 -0.42 -5.33
N VAL A 63 19.69 -0.88 -6.20
CA VAL A 63 19.09 -2.22 -6.13
C VAL A 63 19.63 -3.02 -7.30
N ASN A 64 20.66 -3.82 -7.03
CA ASN A 64 21.37 -4.57 -8.08
C ASN A 64 20.59 -5.81 -8.51
N SER A 65 19.89 -6.45 -7.57
CA SER A 65 19.06 -7.62 -7.83
C SER A 65 17.98 -7.78 -6.77
N THR A 66 16.87 -8.41 -7.15
CA THR A 66 15.82 -8.84 -6.21
C THR A 66 15.35 -10.25 -6.58
N ARG A 67 14.94 -11.03 -5.57
CA ARG A 67 14.39 -12.37 -5.80
C ARG A 67 13.09 -12.35 -6.60
N THR A 68 12.26 -11.32 -6.41
CA THR A 68 11.02 -11.13 -7.18
C THR A 68 11.29 -10.94 -8.67
N ASN A 69 12.49 -10.47 -9.04
CA ASN A 69 12.95 -10.29 -10.42
C ASN A 69 13.97 -11.35 -10.88
N GLY A 70 13.99 -12.53 -10.22
CA GLY A 70 14.82 -13.67 -10.67
C GLY A 70 16.27 -13.65 -10.19
N GLY A 71 16.66 -12.73 -9.30
CA GLY A 71 17.94 -12.78 -8.62
C GLY A 71 18.02 -13.92 -7.59
N GLU A 72 19.21 -14.48 -7.38
CA GLU A 72 19.43 -15.50 -6.33
C GLU A 72 19.18 -14.93 -4.94
N VAL A 73 19.57 -13.67 -4.74
CA VAL A 73 19.40 -12.90 -3.50
C VAL A 73 18.82 -11.53 -3.81
N CYS A 74 18.41 -10.80 -2.78
CA CYS A 74 18.18 -9.37 -2.92
C CYS A 74 19.48 -8.62 -2.53
N ASP A 75 20.01 -7.81 -3.44
CA ASP A 75 21.26 -7.06 -3.25
C ASP A 75 21.02 -5.56 -3.32
N PHE A 76 21.25 -4.89 -2.18
CA PHE A 76 21.02 -3.47 -1.98
C PHE A 76 22.31 -2.79 -1.53
N VAL A 77 22.66 -1.69 -2.18
CA VAL A 77 23.82 -0.87 -1.83
C VAL A 77 23.36 0.51 -1.40
N PHE A 78 23.54 0.81 -0.11
CA PHE A 78 23.30 2.14 0.45
C PHE A 78 24.59 2.96 0.40
N ARG A 79 24.66 3.94 -0.51
CA ARG A 79 25.82 4.82 -0.63
C ARG A 79 25.72 5.97 0.36
N ASP A 80 26.86 6.33 0.95
CA ASP A 80 27.03 7.49 1.83
C ASP A 80 26.06 7.54 3.03
N ALA A 81 25.48 6.40 3.40
CA ALA A 81 24.50 6.21 4.47
C ALA A 81 25.07 6.34 5.89
N GLY A 82 26.35 6.69 6.02
CA GLY A 82 26.96 7.03 7.30
C GLY A 82 26.30 8.28 7.91
N LEU A 83 25.49 8.08 8.95
CA LEU A 83 24.90 9.15 9.76
C LEU A 83 25.94 9.70 10.74
N SER A 84 26.86 10.53 10.25
CA SER A 84 27.71 11.32 11.14
C SER A 84 26.87 12.27 12.00
N PHE A 85 27.41 12.67 13.15
CA PHE A 85 26.72 13.58 14.08
C PHE A 85 26.17 14.85 13.39
N PHE A 86 26.98 15.46 12.51
CA PHE A 86 26.57 16.67 11.76
C PHE A 86 25.48 16.38 10.71
N LYS A 87 25.55 15.24 10.01
CA LYS A 87 24.49 14.82 9.07
C LYS A 87 23.17 14.57 9.80
N PHE A 88 23.22 13.97 11.00
CA PHE A 88 22.03 13.73 11.81
C PHE A 88 21.36 15.04 12.26
N LEU A 89 22.13 16.04 12.72
CA LEU A 89 21.58 17.35 13.07
C LEU A 89 20.88 18.03 11.88
N GLY A 90 21.52 18.00 10.71
CA GLY A 90 20.94 18.56 9.48
C GLY A 90 19.64 17.87 9.05
N LEU A 91 19.57 16.55 9.22
CA LEU A 91 18.38 15.74 8.93
C LEU A 91 17.21 16.08 9.86
N ALA A 92 17.47 16.22 11.16
CA ALA A 92 16.45 16.57 12.15
C ALA A 92 15.84 17.96 11.89
N PHE A 93 16.66 18.92 11.43
CA PHE A 93 16.18 20.22 10.99
C PHE A 93 15.37 20.12 9.68
N LYS A 94 15.89 19.44 8.66
CA LYS A 94 15.18 19.24 7.37
C LYS A 94 13.82 18.58 7.58
N LYS A 95 13.72 17.51 8.39
CA LYS A 95 12.46 16.78 8.66
C LYS A 95 11.36 17.65 9.30
N LYS A 96 11.74 18.67 10.07
CA LYS A 96 10.78 19.63 10.65
C LYS A 96 10.22 20.61 9.60
N VAL A 97 10.93 20.83 8.50
CA VAL A 97 10.62 21.84 7.47
C VAL A 97 10.12 21.23 6.16
N ARG A 98 10.60 20.03 5.81
CA ARG A 98 10.25 19.24 4.63
C ARG A 98 10.07 17.77 5.04
N PRO A 99 8.99 17.09 4.64
CA PRO A 99 8.05 17.47 3.59
C PRO A 99 6.76 18.16 4.09
N GLY A 100 6.76 18.64 5.35
CA GLY A 100 5.58 19.24 5.98
C GLY A 100 4.62 18.21 6.58
N LYS A 101 3.57 18.66 7.28
CA LYS A 101 2.60 17.77 7.97
C LYS A 101 1.69 16.98 7.02
N ASN A 102 1.62 17.36 5.75
CA ASN A 102 0.64 16.82 4.81
C ASN A 102 1.21 15.74 3.88
N ALA A 103 2.53 15.49 3.94
CA ALA A 103 3.17 14.54 3.04
C ALA A 103 2.99 13.08 3.46
N ALA A 104 2.66 12.83 4.73
CA ALA A 104 2.30 11.51 5.23
C ALA A 104 0.79 11.47 5.47
N MET A 105 0.08 10.74 4.61
CA MET A 105 -1.36 10.61 4.74
C MET A 105 -1.73 9.68 5.91
N PRO A 106 -2.87 9.92 6.56
CA PRO A 106 -3.32 9.06 7.66
C PRO A 106 -3.73 7.67 7.15
N TRP A 107 -3.73 6.66 8.03
CA TRP A 107 -4.10 5.30 7.64
C TRP A 107 -5.54 5.16 7.15
N GLU A 108 -6.43 6.03 7.59
CA GLU A 108 -7.79 6.14 7.08
C GLU A 108 -7.80 6.44 5.58
N TYR A 109 -6.93 7.36 5.12
CA TYR A 109 -6.74 7.66 3.70
C TYR A 109 -6.24 6.42 2.96
N HIS A 110 -5.23 5.72 3.49
CA HIS A 110 -4.68 4.52 2.85
C HIS A 110 -5.72 3.39 2.74
N CYS A 111 -6.52 3.17 3.78
CA CYS A 111 -7.57 2.15 3.75
C CYS A 111 -8.73 2.53 2.82
N GLY A 112 -9.10 3.81 2.78
CA GLY A 112 -10.05 4.36 1.82
C GLY A 112 -9.59 4.20 0.38
N HIS A 113 -8.32 4.54 0.11
CA HIS A 113 -7.69 4.37 -1.19
C HIS A 113 -7.67 2.91 -1.62
N LEU A 114 -7.18 2.01 -0.76
CA LEU A 114 -7.17 0.57 -1.02
C LEU A 114 -8.57 0.04 -1.38
N TYR A 115 -9.58 0.38 -0.57
CA TYR A 115 -10.95 -0.07 -0.79
C TYR A 115 -11.51 0.42 -2.13
N LYS A 116 -11.31 1.71 -2.44
CA LYS A 116 -11.80 2.30 -3.70
C LYS A 116 -11.09 1.70 -4.91
N THR A 117 -9.76 1.69 -4.93
CA THR A 117 -8.97 1.25 -6.08
C THR A 117 -9.16 -0.24 -6.36
N MET A 118 -9.12 -1.10 -5.33
CA MET A 118 -9.42 -2.52 -5.54
C MET A 118 -10.87 -2.71 -6.01
N GLY A 119 -11.83 -1.98 -5.44
CA GLY A 119 -13.22 -2.06 -5.87
C GLY A 119 -13.44 -1.66 -7.32
N GLN A 120 -12.72 -0.65 -7.83
CA GLN A 120 -12.78 -0.24 -9.22
C GLN A 120 -12.23 -1.31 -10.16
N VAL A 121 -11.07 -1.90 -9.83
CA VAL A 121 -10.49 -3.00 -10.60
C VAL A 121 -11.42 -4.22 -10.57
N ILE A 122 -11.94 -4.59 -9.41
CA ILE A 122 -12.88 -5.72 -9.28
C ILE A 122 -14.16 -5.47 -10.09
N CYS A 123 -14.67 -4.25 -10.12
CA CYS A 123 -15.82 -3.87 -10.96
C CYS A 123 -15.52 -4.03 -12.45
N GLN A 124 -14.34 -3.59 -12.89
CA GLN A 124 -13.89 -3.75 -14.28
C GLN A 124 -13.76 -5.22 -14.68
N GLU A 125 -13.21 -6.06 -13.79
CA GLU A 125 -12.92 -7.47 -14.08
C GLU A 125 -14.13 -8.41 -13.90
N LEU A 126 -14.99 -8.16 -12.90
CA LEU A 126 -16.08 -9.07 -12.52
C LEU A 126 -17.48 -8.55 -12.84
N GLY A 127 -17.64 -7.30 -13.29
CA GLY A 127 -18.92 -6.69 -13.62
C GLY A 127 -19.91 -6.76 -12.46
N GLU A 128 -21.13 -7.26 -12.70
CA GLU A 128 -22.22 -7.34 -11.71
C GLU A 128 -21.84 -8.12 -10.44
N LYS A 129 -20.89 -9.06 -10.52
CA LYS A 129 -20.44 -9.83 -9.35
C LYS A 129 -19.61 -9.00 -8.37
N ALA A 130 -19.08 -7.86 -8.80
CA ALA A 130 -18.24 -7.00 -7.97
C ALA A 130 -18.99 -6.47 -6.74
N ASP A 131 -20.29 -6.16 -6.88
CA ASP A 131 -21.09 -5.67 -5.76
C ASP A 131 -21.18 -6.71 -4.64
N THR A 132 -21.38 -7.99 -4.99
CA THR A 132 -21.37 -9.11 -4.06
C THR A 132 -20.00 -9.27 -3.39
N VAL A 133 -18.91 -9.19 -4.16
CA VAL A 133 -17.54 -9.29 -3.63
C VAL A 133 -17.26 -8.17 -2.62
N MET A 134 -17.54 -6.92 -2.99
CA MET A 134 -17.27 -5.77 -2.14
C MET A 134 -18.16 -5.74 -0.90
N ALA A 135 -19.43 -6.17 -1.02
CA ALA A 135 -20.33 -6.32 0.12
C ALA A 135 -19.84 -7.39 1.11
N ASN A 136 -19.37 -8.54 0.60
CA ASN A 136 -18.80 -9.61 1.43
C ASN A 136 -17.49 -9.19 2.09
N ALA A 137 -16.63 -8.45 1.38
CA ALA A 137 -15.40 -7.90 1.94
C ALA A 137 -15.70 -6.94 3.10
N LEU A 138 -16.67 -6.04 2.92
CA LEU A 138 -17.10 -5.10 3.96
C LEU A 138 -17.74 -5.82 5.15
N LYS A 139 -18.53 -6.88 4.91
CA LYS A 139 -19.09 -7.72 5.98
C LYS A 139 -17.99 -8.37 6.81
N HIS A 140 -16.95 -8.92 6.18
CA HIS A 140 -15.80 -9.46 6.90
C HIS A 140 -15.05 -8.36 7.67
N ALA A 141 -14.82 -7.20 7.07
CA ALA A 141 -14.15 -6.08 7.73
C ALA A 141 -14.90 -5.61 8.99
N LYS A 142 -16.24 -5.54 8.94
CA LYS A 142 -17.09 -5.18 10.10
C LYS A 142 -16.96 -6.13 11.30
N ALA A 143 -16.51 -7.36 11.10
CA ALA A 143 -16.25 -8.28 12.21
C ALA A 143 -14.97 -7.93 12.99
N PHE A 144 -14.07 -7.13 12.41
CA PHE A 144 -12.77 -6.77 12.99
C PHE A 144 -12.61 -5.26 13.24
N PHE A 145 -13.37 -4.43 12.53
CA PHE A 145 -13.29 -2.98 12.60
C PHE A 145 -14.50 -2.39 13.31
N SER A 146 -14.27 -1.31 14.05
CA SER A 146 -15.35 -0.51 14.63
C SER A 146 -16.15 0.25 13.56
N GLU A 147 -17.39 0.61 13.88
CA GLU A 147 -18.24 1.43 12.98
C GLU A 147 -17.57 2.75 12.55
N ASN A 148 -16.75 3.36 13.43
CA ASN A 148 -15.99 4.56 13.08
C ASN A 148 -14.92 4.29 12.02
N GLN A 149 -14.22 3.16 12.10
CA GLN A 149 -13.21 2.78 11.09
C GLN A 149 -13.88 2.46 9.74
N ILE A 150 -15.03 1.78 9.77
CA ILE A 150 -15.81 1.52 8.57
C ILE A 150 -16.28 2.83 7.95
N SER A 151 -16.83 3.74 8.76
CA SER A 151 -17.26 5.06 8.30
C SER A 151 -16.10 5.88 7.70
N ALA A 152 -14.91 5.80 8.29
CA ALA A 152 -13.71 6.46 7.79
C ALA A 152 -13.25 5.90 6.43
N ILE A 153 -13.30 4.59 6.21
CA ILE A 153 -13.02 4.00 4.89
C ILE A 153 -14.03 4.52 3.86
N MET A 154 -15.30 4.53 4.24
CA MET A 154 -16.42 4.84 3.34
C MET A 154 -16.48 6.33 2.97
N SER A 155 -15.94 7.24 3.80
CA SER A 155 -15.88 8.67 3.48
C SER A 155 -14.98 8.97 2.27
N TYR A 156 -14.09 8.06 1.87
CA TYR A 156 -13.22 8.22 0.71
C TYR A 156 -13.80 7.67 -0.61
N LYS A 157 -15.03 7.15 -0.62
CA LYS A 157 -15.64 6.56 -1.83
C LYS A 157 -15.67 7.50 -3.04
N VAL A 158 -15.79 8.80 -2.80
CA VAL A 158 -15.87 9.83 -3.84
C VAL A 158 -14.56 10.61 -4.02
N THR A 159 -13.52 10.30 -3.25
CA THR A 159 -12.22 10.97 -3.33
C THR A 159 -11.50 10.58 -4.60
N ASP A 160 -11.10 11.54 -5.43
CA ASP A 160 -10.17 11.29 -6.53
C ASP A 160 -8.74 11.09 -5.99
N PHE A 161 -8.19 9.89 -6.20
CA PHE A 161 -6.85 9.53 -5.72
C PHE A 161 -5.77 9.74 -6.78
N GLU A 162 -6.14 10.07 -8.01
CA GLU A 162 -5.19 10.45 -9.07
C GLU A 162 -4.66 11.87 -8.88
N THR A 163 -5.34 12.67 -8.05
CA THR A 163 -4.90 13.98 -7.61
C THR A 163 -4.39 13.92 -6.18
N LEU A 164 -3.12 14.26 -5.97
CA LEU A 164 -2.57 14.42 -4.62
C LEU A 164 -3.26 15.60 -3.91
N PRO A 165 -3.62 15.44 -2.61
CA PRO A 165 -4.24 16.50 -1.81
C PRO A 165 -3.28 17.66 -1.47
#